data_AF-A0A815W0C7-F1
#
_entry.id   AF-A0A815W0C7-F1
#
_cell.length_a   1.000
_cell.length_b   1.000
_cell.length_c   1.000
_cell.angle_alpha   90.00
_cell.angle_beta   90.00
_cell.angle_gamma   90.00
#
_symmetry.space_group_name_H-M   'P 1'
#
loop_
_entity.id
_entity.type
_entity.pdbx_description
1 polymer ?
#
loop_
_entity_poly.entity_id
_entity_poly.type
_entity_poly.pdbx_seq_one_letter_code
_entity_poly.pdbx_strand_id
1 'polypeptide(L)'
;HIDFEKLTQREKLYVEAKRWYEDNLSLIQWKQLKSALLESFTTSDSSSQIFEQLKERKQKTDETITSYYDAIIKLCHEYDPSMSQKMIISWLENGINDSLKIPIKRQMKALSDSPRATQAFF
;
A
#
# COMPACT_ATOMS: atom_id res chain seq x y z
N HIS A 1 -21.04 18.11 -15.27
CA HIS A 1 -20.61 18.86 -14.08
C HIS A 1 -19.08 18.84 -14.11
N ILE A 2 -18.44 19.98 -14.41
CA ILE A 2 -16.98 20.06 -14.51
C ILE A 2 -16.45 20.24 -13.08
N ASP A 3 -15.52 19.38 -12.70
CA ASP A 3 -14.95 19.30 -11.36
C ASP A 3 -13.80 20.32 -11.24
N PHE A 4 -14.14 21.54 -10.80
CA PHE A 4 -13.23 22.68 -10.72
C PHE A 4 -12.04 22.46 -9.76
N GLU A 5 -12.18 21.55 -8.81
CA GLU A 5 -11.11 21.17 -7.87
C GLU A 5 -9.97 20.42 -8.59
N LYS A 6 -10.32 19.55 -9.54
CA LYS A 6 -9.33 18.84 -10.37
C LYS A 6 -8.63 19.75 -11.37
N LEU A 7 -9.31 20.79 -11.85
CA LEU A 7 -8.73 21.78 -12.77
C LEU A 7 -7.69 22.65 -12.04
N THR A 8 -8.02 23.13 -10.84
CA THR A 8 -7.11 23.96 -10.03
C THR A 8 -5.88 23.19 -9.55
N GLN A 9 -6.02 21.90 -9.24
CA GLN A 9 -4.87 21.06 -8.87
C GLN A 9 -3.94 20.78 -10.06
N ARG A 10 -4.51 20.55 -11.26
CA ARG A 10 -3.75 20.36 -12.50
C ARG A 10 -2.98 21.62 -12.90
N GLU A 11 -3.57 22.79 -12.70
CA GLU A 11 -2.96 24.08 -13.03
C GLU A 11 -1.81 24.42 -12.07
N LYS A 12 -1.96 24.13 -10.77
CA LYS A 12 -0.87 24.26 -9.78
C LYS A 12 0.32 23.36 -10.10
N LEU A 13 0.06 22.08 -10.39
CA LEU A 13 1.10 21.12 -10.77
C LEU A 13 1.87 21.57 -12.03
N TYR A 14 1.18 22.20 -12.99
CA TYR A 14 1.83 22.73 -14.20
C TYR A 14 2.77 23.91 -13.89
N VAL A 15 2.34 24.83 -13.02
CA VAL A 15 3.14 26.00 -12.62
C VAL A 15 4.39 25.58 -11.86
N GLU A 16 4.25 24.64 -10.92
CA GLU A 16 5.38 24.13 -10.11
C GLU A 16 6.38 23.35 -10.97
N ALA A 17 5.90 22.47 -11.85
CA ALA A 17 6.76 21.73 -12.77
C ALA A 17 7.52 22.66 -13.74
N LYS A 18 6.85 23.71 -14.24
CA LYS A 18 7.46 24.69 -15.14
C LYS A 18 8.55 25.50 -14.43
N ARG A 19 8.27 26.01 -13.22
CA ARG A 19 9.25 26.76 -12.42
C ARG A 19 10.48 25.91 -12.11
N TRP A 20 10.27 24.66 -11.68
CA TRP A 20 11.38 23.75 -11.40
C TRP A 20 12.24 23.49 -12.64
N TYR A 21 11.63 23.30 -13.81
CA TYR A 21 12.35 23.10 -15.06
C TYR A 21 13.21 24.32 -15.45
N GLU A 22 12.65 25.52 -15.31
CA GLU A 22 13.34 26.78 -15.57
C GLU A 22 14.53 27.00 -14.62
N ASP A 23 14.39 26.64 -13.34
CA ASP A 23 15.43 26.77 -12.32
C ASP A 23 16.58 25.76 -12.47
N ASN A 24 16.36 24.64 -13.17
CA ASN A 24 17.34 23.56 -13.34
C ASN A 24 17.88 23.45 -14.78
N LEU A 25 17.61 24.46 -15.62
CA LEU A 25 17.95 24.48 -17.04
C LEU A 25 19.46 24.38 -17.32
N SER A 26 20.29 24.80 -16.38
CA SER A 26 21.75 24.78 -16.47
C SER A 26 22.38 23.40 -16.17
N LEU A 27 21.60 22.44 -15.67
CA LEU A 27 22.06 21.10 -15.24
C LEU A 27 21.68 19.99 -16.23
N ILE A 28 21.24 20.34 -17.46
CA ILE A 28 20.65 19.40 -18.42
C ILE A 28 21.74 18.53 -19.09
N GLN A 29 22.24 17.54 -18.36
CA GLN A 29 22.40 16.22 -18.94
C GLN A 29 21.12 15.43 -18.64
N TRP A 30 20.47 14.91 -19.68
CA TRP A 30 19.18 14.21 -19.59
C TRP A 30 19.08 13.17 -18.45
N LYS A 31 20.21 12.49 -18.16
CA LYS A 31 20.32 11.52 -17.07
C LYS A 31 20.13 12.16 -15.69
N GLN A 32 20.71 13.33 -15.45
CA GLN A 32 20.63 14.07 -14.18
C GLN A 32 19.24 14.70 -14.01
N LEU A 33 18.68 15.26 -15.08
CA LEU A 33 17.33 15.82 -15.08
C LEU A 33 16.27 14.76 -14.73
N LYS A 34 16.36 13.57 -15.34
CA LYS A 34 15.44 12.46 -15.07
C LYS A 34 15.54 11.99 -13.62
N SER A 35 16.74 11.87 -13.08
CA SER A 35 16.95 11.51 -11.67
C SER A 35 16.41 12.57 -10.73
N ALA A 36 16.66 13.86 -10.99
CA ALA A 36 16.18 14.95 -10.15
C ALA A 36 14.65 15.13 -10.23
N LEU A 37 14.03 14.89 -11.39
CA LEU A 37 12.56 14.81 -11.53
C LEU A 37 11.98 13.65 -10.74
N LEU A 38 12.59 12.47 -10.81
CA LEU A 38 12.16 11.34 -9.99
C LEU A 38 12.34 11.66 -8.51
N GLU A 39 13.47 12.22 -8.08
CA GLU A 39 13.68 12.53 -6.67
C GLU A 39 12.70 13.59 -6.13
N SER A 40 12.45 14.67 -6.89
CA SER A 40 11.57 15.77 -6.50
C SER A 40 10.08 15.41 -6.51
N PHE A 41 9.65 14.50 -7.39
CA PHE A 41 8.23 14.16 -7.55
C PHE A 41 7.86 12.74 -7.07
N THR A 42 8.84 11.88 -6.71
CA THR A 42 8.54 10.48 -6.37
C THR A 42 8.41 10.21 -4.88
N THR A 43 9.11 10.85 -3.93
CA THR A 43 8.96 10.43 -2.52
C THR A 43 9.37 11.43 -1.43
N SER A 44 8.39 11.79 -0.63
CA SER A 44 8.49 11.92 0.84
C SER A 44 7.16 11.51 1.49
N ASP A 45 6.04 11.83 0.84
CA ASP A 45 4.73 11.62 1.47
C ASP A 45 4.07 10.28 1.13
N SER A 46 4.34 9.67 -0.03
CA SER A 46 3.58 8.51 -0.50
C SER A 46 3.79 7.25 0.36
N SER A 47 5.03 6.89 0.69
CA SER A 47 5.31 5.71 1.51
C SER A 47 4.81 5.87 2.95
N SER A 48 4.99 7.06 3.55
CA SER A 48 4.44 7.39 4.87
C SER A 48 2.90 7.38 4.89
N GLN A 49 2.26 7.90 3.84
CA GLN A 49 0.80 7.84 3.69
C GLN A 49 0.29 6.42 3.52
N ILE A 50 0.95 5.59 2.72
CA ILE A 50 0.56 4.17 2.54
C ILE A 50 0.78 3.41 3.85
N PHE A 51 1.84 3.71 4.61
CA PHE A 51 2.06 3.11 5.92
C PHE A 51 0.93 3.46 6.92
N GLU A 52 0.54 4.72 7.02
CA GLU A 52 -0.58 5.11 7.88
C GLU A 52 -1.90 4.49 7.40
N GLN A 53 -2.13 4.41 6.08
CA GLN A 53 -3.27 3.66 5.53
C GLN A 53 -3.26 2.19 5.97
N LEU A 54 -2.13 1.48 5.87
CA LEU A 54 -2.00 0.09 6.32
C LEU A 54 -2.31 -0.06 7.82
N LYS A 55 -1.84 0.89 8.62
CA LYS A 55 -2.02 0.91 10.07
C LYS A 55 -3.46 1.16 10.50
N GLU A 56 -4.15 2.07 9.82
CA GLU A 56 -5.54 2.43 10.11
C GLU A 56 -6.55 1.46 9.47
N ARG A 57 -6.13 0.69 8.45
CA ARG A 57 -7.04 -0.17 7.70
C ARG A 57 -7.59 -1.31 8.56
N LYS A 58 -8.89 -1.24 8.84
CA LYS A 58 -9.69 -2.32 9.44
C LYS A 58 -10.76 -2.79 8.45
N GLN A 59 -11.13 -4.06 8.51
CA GLN A 59 -12.26 -4.61 7.75
C GLN A 59 -13.54 -3.89 8.17
N LYS A 60 -14.27 -3.35 7.20
CA LYS A 60 -15.56 -2.70 7.48
C LYS A 60 -16.64 -3.75 7.79
N THR A 61 -17.68 -3.36 8.50
CA THR A 61 -18.77 -4.28 8.91
C THR A 61 -19.55 -4.86 7.73
N ASP A 62 -19.64 -4.13 6.64
CA ASP A 62 -20.31 -4.47 5.39
C ASP A 62 -19.34 -5.01 4.32
N GLU A 63 -18.05 -5.07 4.62
CA GLU A 63 -17.01 -5.50 3.69
C GLU A 63 -16.76 -7.00 3.76
N THR A 64 -16.74 -7.63 2.58
CA THR A 64 -16.38 -9.05 2.47
C THR A 64 -14.91 -9.26 2.81
N ILE A 65 -14.60 -10.44 3.36
CA ILE A 65 -13.21 -10.78 3.73
C ILE A 65 -12.26 -10.75 2.53
N THR A 66 -12.73 -11.15 1.34
CA THR A 66 -11.94 -11.14 0.11
C THR A 66 -11.63 -9.71 -0.34
N SER A 67 -12.62 -8.80 -0.32
CA SER A 67 -12.40 -7.38 -0.64
C SER A 67 -11.39 -6.74 0.32
N TYR A 68 -11.50 -7.04 1.61
CA TYR A 68 -10.53 -6.56 2.61
C TYR A 68 -9.13 -7.09 2.33
N TYR A 69 -9.01 -8.39 2.03
CA TYR A 69 -7.74 -9.02 1.70
C TYR A 69 -7.09 -8.38 0.47
N ASP A 70 -7.81 -8.25 -0.63
CA ASP A 70 -7.31 -7.65 -1.87
C ASP A 70 -6.82 -6.21 -1.65
N ALA A 71 -7.54 -5.44 -0.82
CA ALA A 71 -7.16 -4.09 -0.46
C ALA A 71 -5.83 -4.04 0.33
N ILE A 72 -5.64 -4.93 1.31
CA ILE A 72 -4.40 -5.00 2.08
C ILE A 72 -3.24 -5.46 1.20
N ILE A 73 -3.43 -6.48 0.34
CA ILE A 73 -2.39 -6.95 -0.58
C ILE A 73 -1.93 -5.82 -1.50
N LYS A 74 -2.87 -5.05 -2.04
CA LYS A 74 -2.58 -3.90 -2.88
C LYS A 74 -1.74 -2.85 -2.13
N LEU A 75 -2.16 -2.46 -0.92
CA LEU A 75 -1.43 -1.50 -0.10
C LEU A 75 -0.03 -2.00 0.28
N CYS A 76 0.11 -3.29 0.61
CA CYS A 76 1.42 -3.88 0.90
C CYS A 76 2.34 -3.82 -0.32
N HIS A 77 1.85 -4.15 -1.52
CA HIS A 77 2.63 -4.09 -2.74
C HIS A 77 2.98 -2.66 -3.15
N GLU A 78 2.09 -1.68 -2.91
CA GLU A 78 2.36 -0.26 -3.15
C GLU A 78 3.39 0.31 -2.16
N TYR A 79 3.40 -0.16 -0.90
CA TYR A 79 4.38 0.23 0.11
C TYR A 79 5.75 -0.40 -0.13
N ASP A 80 5.78 -1.71 -0.33
CA ASP A 80 6.99 -2.49 -0.55
C ASP A 80 6.63 -3.74 -1.41
N PRO A 81 6.98 -3.73 -2.71
CA PRO A 81 6.74 -4.87 -3.60
C PRO A 81 7.40 -6.17 -3.15
N SER A 82 8.42 -6.10 -2.28
CA SER A 82 9.15 -7.23 -1.72
C SER A 82 8.74 -7.61 -0.29
N MET A 83 7.62 -7.05 0.19
CA MET A 83 7.15 -7.28 1.56
C MET A 83 6.98 -8.79 1.85
N SER A 84 7.56 -9.24 2.97
CA SER A 84 7.47 -10.65 3.36
C SER A 84 6.02 -11.08 3.63
N GLN A 85 5.69 -12.33 3.28
CA GLN A 85 4.36 -12.89 3.55
C GLN A 85 3.99 -12.84 5.04
N LYS A 86 4.96 -13.02 5.93
CA LYS A 86 4.73 -12.93 7.38
C LYS A 86 4.24 -11.54 7.79
N MET A 87 4.78 -10.48 7.19
CA MET A 87 4.38 -9.11 7.49
C MET A 87 2.99 -8.80 6.90
N ILE A 88 2.70 -9.28 5.69
CA ILE A 88 1.38 -9.19 5.07
C ILE A 88 0.32 -9.88 5.95
N ILE A 89 0.59 -11.09 6.43
CA ILE A 89 -0.30 -11.83 7.34
C ILE A 89 -0.56 -11.02 8.62
N SER A 90 0.48 -10.41 9.19
CA SER A 90 0.30 -9.57 10.39
C SER A 90 -0.66 -8.40 10.15
N TRP A 91 -0.58 -7.72 9.00
CA TRP A 91 -1.53 -6.67 8.64
C TRP A 91 -2.96 -7.20 8.52
N LEU A 92 -3.14 -8.33 7.84
CA LEU A 92 -4.44 -8.97 7.68
C LEU A 92 -5.07 -9.34 9.03
N GLU A 93 -4.33 -10.05 9.89
CA GLU A 93 -4.81 -10.50 11.20
C GLU A 93 -5.18 -9.34 12.13
N ASN A 94 -4.40 -8.25 12.09
CA ASN A 94 -4.61 -7.08 12.93
C ASN A 94 -5.84 -6.25 12.53
N GLY A 95 -6.25 -6.32 11.26
CA GLY A 95 -7.38 -5.52 10.75
C GLY A 95 -8.66 -6.30 10.46
N ILE A 96 -8.66 -7.63 10.46
CA ILE A 96 -9.87 -8.45 10.35
C ILE A 96 -10.86 -8.16 11.49
N ASN A 97 -12.16 -8.26 11.19
CA ASN A 97 -13.22 -8.10 12.15
C ASN A 97 -13.12 -9.13 13.30
N ASP A 98 -13.24 -8.69 14.55
CA ASP A 98 -13.12 -9.54 15.74
C ASP A 98 -14.08 -10.74 15.75
N SER A 99 -15.26 -10.59 15.13
CA SER A 99 -16.21 -11.68 14.95
C SER A 99 -15.65 -12.88 14.17
N LEU A 100 -14.68 -12.64 13.28
CA LEU A 100 -14.01 -13.66 12.48
C LEU A 100 -12.75 -14.22 13.16
N LYS A 101 -12.14 -13.48 14.09
CA LYS A 101 -10.90 -13.90 14.77
C LYS A 101 -11.06 -15.19 15.57
N ILE A 102 -12.19 -15.36 16.27
CA ILE A 102 -12.45 -16.55 17.09
C ILE A 102 -12.63 -17.81 16.21
N PRO A 103 -13.49 -17.80 15.17
CA PRO A 103 -13.59 -18.90 14.21
C PRO A 103 -12.25 -19.29 13.58
N ILE A 104 -11.46 -18.31 13.12
CA ILE A 104 -10.17 -18.55 12.48
C ILE A 104 -9.21 -19.26 13.43
N LYS A 105 -9.07 -18.76 14.67
CA LYS A 105 -8.21 -19.41 15.69
C LYS A 105 -8.63 -20.85 15.98
N ARG A 106 -9.94 -21.13 16.01
CA ARG A 106 -10.46 -22.49 16.21
C ARG A 106 -10.12 -23.42 15.04
N GLN A 107 -10.25 -22.95 13.81
CA GLN A 107 -9.90 -23.72 12.62
C GLN A 107 -8.39 -23.97 12.53
N MET A 108 -7.56 -22.97 12.83
CA MET A 108 -6.11 -23.14 12.86
C MET A 108 -5.67 -24.19 13.88
N LYS A 109 -6.28 -24.19 15.07
CA LYS A 109 -6.04 -25.22 16.08
C LYS A 109 -6.47 -26.61 15.60
N ALA A 110 -7.65 -26.71 14.98
CA ALA A 110 -8.12 -27.99 14.42
C ALA A 110 -7.20 -28.52 13.30
N LEU A 111 -6.59 -27.63 12.51
CA LEU A 111 -5.62 -27.99 11.47
C LEU A 111 -4.28 -28.43 12.06
N SER A 112 -3.79 -27.77 13.13
CA SER A 112 -2.55 -28.17 13.82
C SER A 112 -2.70 -29.49 14.57
N ASP A 113 -3.90 -29.77 15.09
CA ASP A 113 -4.20 -30.99 15.84
C ASP A 113 -4.54 -32.18 14.90
N SER A 114 -4.57 -31.95 13.58
CA SER A 114 -4.84 -32.99 12.59
C SER A 114 -3.59 -33.82 12.28
N PRO A 115 -3.63 -35.17 12.40
CA PRO A 115 -2.48 -36.05 12.16
C PRO A 115 -1.99 -36.08 10.70
N ARG A 116 -2.62 -35.34 9.77
CA ARG A 116 -2.16 -35.20 8.38
C ARG A 116 -1.01 -34.20 8.19
N ALA A 117 -0.79 -33.26 9.11
CA ALA A 117 0.28 -32.26 8.98
C ALA A 117 1.69 -32.86 9.17
N THR A 118 1.80 -34.02 9.82
CA THR A 118 3.07 -34.69 10.13
C THR A 118 3.66 -35.47 8.94
N GLN A 119 2.94 -35.63 7.83
CA GLN A 119 3.40 -36.40 6.66
C GLN A 119 3.94 -35.56 5.50
N ALA A 120 3.86 -34.22 5.55
CA ALA A 120 4.33 -33.36 4.47
C ALA A 120 5.75 -32.79 4.69
N PHE A 121 6.46 -33.22 5.74
CA PHE A 121 7.80 -32.72 6.10
C PHE A 121 8.86 -33.82 6.29
N PHE A 122 8.65 -35.01 5.71
CA PHE A 122 9.71 -36.03 5.60
C PHE A 122 9.92 -36.43 4.15
#